data_AF-A0A975J7L7-F1
#
_entry.id   AF-A0A975J7L7-F1
#
_cell.length_a   1.000
_cell.length_b   1.000
_cell.length_c   1.000
_cell.angle_alpha   90.00
_cell.angle_beta   90.00
_cell.angle_gamma   90.00
#
_symmetry.space_group_name_H-M   'P 1'
#
loop_
_entity.id
_entity.type
_entity.pdbx_description
1 polymer ?
#
loop_
_entity_poly.entity_id
_entity_poly.type
_entity_poly.pdbx_seq_one_letter_code
_entity_poly.pdbx_strand_id
1 'polypeptide(L)' 'MNKYQIEIKILQESETFLPKIGNMPFDKALPILRREAWRLADKYDTDGANVINIMLKRFGEIKHE' A
#
# COMPACT_ATOMS: atom_id res chain seq x y z
N MET A 1 5.84 -3.69 18.06
CA MET A 1 4.49 -3.57 17.45
C MET A 1 4.12 -4.94 16.93
N ASN A 2 2.89 -5.42 17.12
CA ASN A 2 2.54 -6.75 16.63
C ASN A 2 2.23 -6.73 15.13
N LYS A 3 2.22 -7.91 14.48
CA LYS A 3 1.99 -8.04 13.03
C LYS A 3 0.70 -7.35 12.57
N TYR A 4 -0.38 -7.52 13.32
CA TYR A 4 -1.68 -6.89 13.03
C TYR A 4 -1.61 -5.35 13.07
N GLN A 5 -0.95 -4.77 14.07
CA GLN A 5 -0.75 -3.32 14.19
C GLN A 5 0.10 -2.75 13.06
N ILE A 6 1.09 -3.52 12.56
CA ILE A 6 1.88 -3.16 11.38
C ILE A 6 0.99 -3.12 10.14
N GLU A 7 0.18 -4.16 9.91
CA GLU A 7 -0.74 -4.22 8.77
C GLU A 7 -1.73 -3.04 8.75
N ILE A 8 -2.33 -2.71 9.91
CA ILE A 8 -3.25 -1.57 10.03
C ILE A 8 -2.57 -0.24 9.71
N LYS A 9 -1.33 -0.03 10.16
CA LYS A 9 -0.60 1.21 9.86
C LYS A 9 -0.19 1.33 8.40
N ILE A 10 0.24 0.22 7.78
CA ILE A 10 0.52 0.16 6.34
C ILE A 10 -0.74 0.53 5.56
N LEU A 11 -1.90 0.01 5.96
CA LEU A 11 -3.19 0.34 5.38
C LEU A 11 -3.53 1.82 5.45
N GLN A 12 -3.47 2.40 6.65
CA GLN A 12 -3.76 3.82 6.87
C GLN A 12 -2.85 4.73 6.04
N GLU A 13 -1.56 4.41 5.92
CA GLU A 13 -0.67 5.17 5.02
C GLU A 13 -1.01 4.94 3.56
N SER A 14 -1.42 3.73 3.20
CA SER A 14 -1.80 3.38 1.83
C SER A 14 -3.02 4.16 1.34
N GLU A 15 -4.01 4.41 2.20
CA GLU A 15 -5.18 5.24 1.89
C GLU A 15 -4.82 6.66 1.44
N THR A 16 -3.67 7.20 1.85
CA THR A 16 -3.26 8.57 1.50
C THR A 16 -2.77 8.73 0.05
N PHE A 17 -2.36 7.63 -0.61
CA PHE A 17 -1.81 7.65 -1.97
C PHE A 17 -2.48 6.67 -2.94
N LEU A 18 -3.06 5.56 -2.49
CA LEU A 18 -3.73 4.58 -3.35
C LEU A 18 -4.84 5.21 -4.21
N PRO A 19 -5.73 6.08 -3.69
CA PRO A 19 -6.75 6.74 -4.51
C PRO A 19 -6.15 7.67 -5.57
N LYS A 20 -5.01 8.29 -5.28
CA LYS A 20 -4.34 9.21 -6.22
C LYS A 20 -3.77 8.46 -7.42
N ILE A 21 -3.17 7.29 -7.18
CA ILE A 21 -2.60 6.47 -8.25
C ILE A 21 -3.66 5.64 -8.98
N GLY A 22 -4.81 5.35 -8.35
CA GLY A 22 -5.91 4.61 -8.97
C GLY A 22 -6.52 5.30 -10.19
N ASN A 23 -6.40 6.63 -10.28
CA ASN A 23 -6.87 7.43 -11.42
C ASN A 23 -5.80 7.59 -12.52
N MET A 24 -4.61 7.01 -12.35
CA MET A 24 -3.51 7.11 -13.31
C MET A 24 -3.44 5.88 -14.22
N PRO A 25 -2.91 6.01 -15.44
CA PRO A 25 -2.49 4.86 -16.25
C PRO A 25 -1.57 3.92 -15.47
N PHE A 26 -1.76 2.61 -15.65
CA PHE A 26 -1.07 1.60 -14.85
C PHE A 26 0.47 1.71 -14.95
N ASP A 27 1.00 2.02 -16.12
CA ASP A 27 2.43 2.24 -16.37
C ASP A 27 3.01 3.40 -15.55
N LYS A 28 2.20 4.41 -15.24
CA LYS A 28 2.57 5.55 -14.38
C LYS A 28 2.32 5.27 -12.90
N ALA A 29 1.27 4.51 -12.58
CA ALA A 29 0.92 4.15 -11.22
C ALA A 29 1.89 3.13 -10.61
N LEU A 30 2.34 2.14 -11.40
CA LEU A 30 3.17 1.02 -10.94
C LEU A 30 4.51 1.45 -10.32
N PRO A 31 5.28 2.40 -10.90
CA PRO A 31 6.49 2.92 -10.27
C PRO A 31 6.23 3.61 -8.92
N ILE A 32 5.09 4.31 -8.78
CA ILE A 32 4.71 4.99 -7.55
C ILE A 32 4.34 3.96 -6.48
N LEU A 33 3.50 2.98 -6.82
CA LEU A 33 3.12 1.88 -5.94
C LEU A 33 4.36 1.15 -5.42
N ARG A 34 5.30 0.81 -6.30
CA ARG A 34 6.55 0.13 -5.93
C ARG A 34 7.40 0.97 -4.98
N ARG A 35 7.54 2.28 -5.24
CA ARG A 35 8.30 3.18 -4.37
C ARG A 35 7.69 3.29 -2.98
N GLU A 36 6.37 3.46 -2.89
CA GLU A 36 5.68 3.51 -1.60
C GLU A 36 5.75 2.17 -0.87
N ALA A 37 5.67 1.04 -1.59
CA ALA A 37 5.86 -0.27 -0.99
C ALA A 37 7.23 -0.44 -0.32
N TRP A 38 8.30 -0.01 -0.99
CA TRP A 38 9.64 -0.04 -0.41
C TRP A 38 9.81 0.92 0.77
N ARG A 39 9.22 2.12 0.70
CA ARG A 39 9.23 3.09 1.81
C ARG A 39 8.54 2.52 3.06
N LEU A 40 7.40 1.88 2.89
CA LEU A 40 6.65 1.27 4.01
C LEU A 40 7.33 0.01 4.53
N ALA A 41 7.94 -0.79 3.65
CA ALA A 41 8.73 -1.95 4.01
C ALA A 41 9.88 -1.58 4.95
N ASP A 42 10.66 -0.56 4.57
CA ASP A 42 11.75 -0.02 5.37
C ASP A 42 11.24 0.58 6.71
N LYS A 43 10.16 1.37 6.67
CA LYS A 43 9.58 2.00 7.87
C LYS A 43 9.08 1.00 8.92
N TYR A 44 8.53 -0.12 8.48
CA TYR A 44 7.87 -1.09 9.35
C TYR A 44 8.66 -2.39 9.54
N ASP A 45 9.92 -2.43 9.10
CA ASP A 45 10.79 -3.60 9.19
C ASP A 45 10.10 -4.87 8.63
N THR A 46 9.61 -4.73 7.39
CA THR A 46 8.91 -5.81 6.67
C THR A 46 9.35 -5.86 5.22
N ASP A 47 8.91 -6.86 4.45
CA ASP A 47 9.29 -7.01 3.06
C ASP A 47 8.31 -6.31 2.12
N GLY A 48 8.82 -5.83 0.97
CA GLY A 48 8.02 -5.13 -0.03
C GLY A 48 6.89 -5.99 -0.61
N ALA A 49 7.03 -7.32 -0.65
CA ALA A 49 5.99 -8.20 -1.15
C ALA A 49 4.80 -8.28 -0.18
N ASN A 50 5.06 -8.33 1.13
CA ASN A 50 4.06 -8.27 2.19
C ASN A 50 3.29 -6.94 2.12
N VAL A 51 4.00 -5.83 1.95
CA VAL A 51 3.38 -4.51 1.78
C VAL A 51 2.49 -4.47 0.54
N ILE A 52 2.97 -4.93 -0.62
CA ILE A 52 2.18 -4.98 -1.86
C ILE A 52 0.95 -5.87 -1.67
N ASN A 53 1.08 -7.01 -0.98
CA ASN A 53 -0.04 -7.90 -0.68
C ASN A 53 -1.10 -7.20 0.18
N ILE A 54 -0.69 -6.43 1.19
CA ILE A 54 -1.59 -5.62 2.03
C ILE A 54 -2.31 -4.56 1.18
N MET A 55 -1.57 -3.83 0.35
CA MET A 55 -2.13 -2.82 -0.56
C MET A 55 -3.17 -3.43 -1.49
N LEU A 56 -2.86 -4.57 -2.15
CA LEU A 56 -3.72 -5.20 -3.14
C LEU A 56 -4.94 -5.90 -2.52
N LYS A 57 -4.79 -6.61 -1.39
CA LYS A 57 -5.91 -7.24 -0.68
C LYS A 57 -7.00 -6.23 -0.35
N ARG A 58 -6.58 -5.01 0.02
CA ARG A 58 -7.47 -3.97 0.52
C ARG A 58 -7.86 -2.95 -0.55
N PHE A 59 -7.15 -2.88 -1.70
CA PHE A 59 -7.53 -2.01 -2.82
C PHE A 59 -8.94 -2.29 -3.34
N GLY A 60 -9.37 -3.55 -3.33
CA GLY A 60 -10.75 -3.94 -3.66
C GLY A 60 -11.79 -3.55 -2.59
N GLU A 61 -11.36 -3.43 -1.33
CA GLU A 61 -12.21 -3.08 -0.18
C GLU A 61 -12.33 -1.56 0.02
N ILE A 62 -11.35 -0.76 -0.45
CA ILE A 62 -11.37 0.72 -0.41
C ILE A 62 -12.30 1.31 -1.49
N LYS A 63 -12.89 0.48 -2.36
CA LYS A 63 -14.08 0.86 -3.13
C LYS A 63 -15.25 0.98 -2.15
N HIS A 64 -15.37 2.13 -1.52
CA HIS A 64 -16.63 2.58 -0.95
C HIS A 64 -17.64 2.64 -2.11
N GLU A 65 -18.60 1.71 -2.11
CA GLU A 65 -19.90 1.96 -2.77
C GLU A 65 -20.57 3.19 -2.17
#